data_AF-A0A9W9D073-F1
#
_entry.id   AF-A0A9W9D073-F1
#
_cell.length_a   1.000
_cell.length_b   1.000
_cell.length_c   1.000
_cell.angle_alpha   90.00
_cell.angle_beta   90.00
_cell.angle_gamma   90.00
#
_symmetry.space_group_name_H-M   'P 1'
#
loop_
_entity.id
_entity.type
_entity.pdbx_description
1 polymer ?
#
loop_
_entity_poly.entity_id
_entity_poly.type
_entity_poly.pdbx_seq_one_letter_code
_entity_poly.pdbx_strand_id
1 'polypeptide(L)'
;MAPSVLESTGPVPDSLLTPLKEHLPHSFAVLRRAQFTHFPHGTSPYAHFFFASDSPPGSSAGATSPTHYAAAYLDLSVGPETQMFLYSTLQDTGDDLSSLPDADVEHVLDLCTALFARVRQIAAATAAEGRHALHRAHGVMVGNFHEATYRLLVARRGLASSYWNPHDVWLFRVDELPPPPPPPPQQQQPEAEVGGSLGTVAATAPRAGEGLVWSVVHREDVPLIASRTSLPKVADTLMSEPSVAVRDAEGTLIAWGFMGIAGTLSTLHVEEPYRGRGIAKALATKVLREHSFGDDQWGSADVHVDNVQSQGLCKSLGAKKGMRTCWTVINFDSMP
;
A
#
# COMPACT_ATOMS: atom_id res chain seq x y z
N MET A 1 31.31 -6.83 -12.75
CA MET A 1 31.23 -5.37 -12.57
C MET A 1 30.07 -5.09 -11.62
N ALA A 2 30.13 -4.03 -10.81
CA ALA A 2 28.96 -3.65 -10.00
C ALA A 2 27.79 -3.27 -10.92
N PRO A 3 26.55 -3.66 -10.61
CA PRO A 3 25.39 -3.27 -11.42
C PRO A 3 25.25 -1.76 -11.52
N SER A 4 24.95 -1.24 -12.71
CA SER A 4 24.62 0.17 -12.88
C SER A 4 23.19 0.44 -12.40
N VAL A 5 23.01 1.51 -11.63
CA VAL A 5 21.71 1.96 -11.15
C VAL A 5 21.32 3.23 -11.88
N LEU A 6 20.21 3.21 -12.62
CA LEU A 6 19.57 4.40 -13.13
C LEU A 6 18.79 5.06 -11.99
N GLU A 7 18.88 6.39 -11.92
CA GLU A 7 18.23 7.19 -10.87
C GLU A 7 17.41 8.31 -11.53
N SER A 8 16.18 8.47 -11.07
CA SER A 8 15.30 9.58 -11.44
C SER A 8 14.85 10.31 -10.20
N THR A 9 14.89 11.65 -10.26
CA THR A 9 14.29 12.54 -9.27
C THR A 9 13.09 13.24 -9.91
N GLY A 10 11.99 13.41 -9.17
CA GLY A 10 10.72 13.90 -9.71
C GLY A 10 9.77 12.79 -10.21
N PRO A 11 8.79 13.11 -11.07
CA PRO A 11 7.86 12.12 -11.62
C PRO A 11 8.58 11.02 -12.40
N VAL A 12 8.21 9.76 -12.16
CA VAL A 12 8.90 8.61 -12.75
C VAL A 12 8.62 8.52 -14.25
N PRO A 13 9.63 8.48 -15.13
CA PRO A 13 9.44 8.38 -16.57
C PRO A 13 8.70 7.11 -17.00
N ASP A 14 7.83 7.22 -18.01
CA ASP A 14 7.06 6.07 -18.54
C ASP A 14 7.93 4.89 -18.99
N SER A 15 9.13 5.16 -19.51
CA SER A 15 10.08 4.12 -19.91
C SER A 15 10.52 3.22 -18.75
N LEU A 16 10.52 3.73 -17.51
CA LEU A 16 10.81 2.94 -16.31
C LEU A 16 9.56 2.26 -15.72
N LEU A 17 8.37 2.71 -16.13
CA LEU A 17 7.10 2.08 -15.75
C LEU A 17 6.78 0.87 -16.63
N THR A 18 7.21 0.87 -17.90
CA THR A 18 6.89 -0.22 -18.85
C THR A 18 7.33 -1.60 -18.36
N PRO A 19 8.58 -1.85 -17.91
CA PRO A 19 8.95 -3.15 -17.38
C PRO A 19 8.10 -3.56 -16.18
N LEU A 20 7.79 -2.63 -15.27
CA LEU A 20 6.91 -2.92 -14.14
C LEU A 20 5.50 -3.33 -14.60
N LYS A 21 4.93 -2.70 -15.62
CA LYS A 21 3.62 -3.10 -16.17
C LYS A 21 3.63 -4.52 -16.73
N GLU A 22 4.71 -4.93 -17.40
CA GLU A 22 4.88 -6.28 -17.96
C GLU A 22 4.92 -7.37 -16.88
N HIS A 23 5.32 -7.01 -15.66
CA HIS A 23 5.44 -7.91 -14.51
C HIS A 23 4.28 -7.84 -13.51
N LEU A 24 3.14 -7.26 -13.92
CA LEU A 24 1.93 -7.34 -13.12
C LEU A 24 1.43 -8.80 -13.00
N PRO A 25 0.88 -9.22 -11.84
CA PRO A 25 0.57 -8.39 -10.68
C PRO A 25 1.71 -8.27 -9.64
N HIS A 26 2.89 -8.87 -9.86
CA HIS A 26 3.94 -8.94 -8.84
C HIS A 26 4.57 -7.58 -8.56
N SER A 27 4.73 -6.75 -9.59
CA SER A 27 5.27 -5.39 -9.49
C SER A 27 4.32 -4.35 -8.89
N PHE A 28 3.09 -4.74 -8.54
CA PHE A 28 1.97 -3.83 -8.31
C PHE A 28 2.30 -2.66 -7.39
N ALA A 29 2.84 -2.92 -6.19
CA ALA A 29 3.07 -1.85 -5.21
C ALA A 29 4.10 -0.82 -5.68
N VAL A 30 5.19 -1.26 -6.32
CA VAL A 30 6.21 -0.36 -6.87
C VAL A 30 5.69 0.37 -8.10
N LEU A 31 4.98 -0.31 -9.00
CA LEU A 31 4.35 0.32 -10.16
C LEU A 31 3.39 1.43 -9.72
N ARG A 32 2.49 1.14 -8.78
CA ARG A 32 1.52 2.11 -8.28
C ARG A 32 2.21 3.24 -7.55
N ARG A 33 3.18 2.96 -6.68
CA ARG A 33 3.93 4.04 -6.02
C ARG A 33 4.63 4.94 -7.04
N ALA A 34 5.20 4.38 -8.10
CA ALA A 34 5.84 5.12 -9.18
C ALA A 34 4.82 5.95 -9.99
N GLN A 35 3.67 5.37 -10.36
CA GLN A 35 2.57 6.10 -11.02
C GLN A 35 2.04 7.24 -10.14
N PHE A 36 1.96 7.04 -8.83
CA PHE A 36 1.48 8.04 -7.89
C PHE A 36 2.32 9.32 -7.91
N THR A 37 3.59 9.26 -8.36
CA THR A 37 4.45 10.46 -8.50
C THR A 37 3.96 11.49 -9.51
N HIS A 38 3.02 11.12 -10.38
CA HIS A 38 2.39 12.01 -11.36
C HIS A 38 1.17 12.75 -10.81
N PHE A 39 0.67 12.37 -9.64
CA PHE A 39 -0.43 13.10 -8.98
C PHE A 39 0.09 14.35 -8.27
N PRO A 40 -0.76 15.39 -8.10
CA PRO A 40 -0.43 16.53 -7.25
C PRO A 40 0.01 16.06 -5.85
N HIS A 41 1.16 16.56 -5.38
CA HIS A 41 1.77 16.16 -4.10
C HIS A 41 2.14 14.66 -3.99
N GLY A 42 2.16 13.93 -5.11
CA GLY A 42 2.49 12.50 -5.15
C GLY A 42 3.98 12.17 -5.04
N THR A 43 4.84 13.19 -5.02
CA THR A 43 6.29 13.10 -4.86
C THR A 43 6.81 14.29 -4.05
N SER A 44 8.04 14.18 -3.54
CA SER A 44 8.74 15.24 -2.82
C SER A 44 10.08 15.58 -3.51
N PRO A 45 10.73 16.71 -3.17
CA PRO A 45 12.09 17.02 -3.63
C PRO A 45 13.15 16.02 -3.17
N TYR A 46 12.83 15.16 -2.20
CA TYR A 46 13.71 14.15 -1.62
C TYR A 46 13.39 12.73 -2.10
N ALA A 47 12.43 12.60 -3.02
CA ALA A 47 12.05 11.32 -3.59
C ALA A 47 13.00 10.91 -4.72
N HIS A 48 13.35 9.63 -4.73
CA HIS A 48 14.17 8.98 -5.73
C HIS A 48 13.45 7.74 -6.26
N PHE A 49 13.61 7.47 -7.55
CA PHE A 49 13.27 6.20 -8.14
C PHE A 49 14.53 5.56 -8.74
N PHE A 50 14.79 4.32 -8.38
CA PHE A 50 15.94 3.56 -8.86
C PHE A 50 15.52 2.40 -9.74
N PHE A 51 16.34 2.12 -10.74
CA PHE A 51 16.20 0.95 -11.62
C PHE A 51 17.57 0.35 -11.90
N ALA A 52 17.78 -0.91 -11.49
CA ALA A 52 19.00 -1.67 -11.73
C ALA A 52 18.65 -2.89 -12.59
N SER A 53 19.36 -3.09 -13.69
CA SER A 53 19.12 -4.20 -14.62
C SER A 53 20.40 -4.84 -15.12
N ASP A 54 20.26 -6.04 -15.67
CA ASP A 54 21.30 -6.75 -16.44
C ASP A 54 21.72 -6.02 -17.74
N SER A 55 20.85 -5.16 -18.26
CA SER A 55 21.03 -4.44 -19.52
C SER A 55 21.84 -3.15 -19.31
N PRO A 56 22.79 -2.83 -20.21
CA PRO A 56 23.62 -1.64 -20.06
C PRO A 56 22.80 -0.35 -20.18
N PRO A 57 23.14 0.70 -19.40
CA PRO A 57 22.45 1.97 -19.42
C PRO A 57 22.63 2.65 -20.79
N GLY A 58 21.52 3.08 -21.41
CA GLY A 58 21.54 3.76 -22.72
C GLY A 58 21.27 2.86 -23.93
N SER A 59 20.89 1.59 -23.72
CA SER A 59 20.41 0.70 -24.78
C SER A 59 19.14 1.29 -25.41
N SER A 60 19.23 1.74 -26.66
CA SER A 60 18.18 2.44 -27.40
C SER A 60 17.00 1.52 -27.77
N ALA A 61 15.87 2.17 -28.12
CA ALA A 61 14.63 1.55 -28.58
C ALA A 61 14.90 0.46 -29.63
N GLY A 62 14.80 -0.80 -29.21
CA GLY A 62 15.16 -1.99 -29.97
C GLY A 62 15.86 -3.07 -29.14
N ALA A 63 16.38 -2.73 -27.95
CA ALA A 63 16.88 -3.71 -26.98
C ALA A 63 15.72 -4.50 -26.35
N THR A 64 15.91 -5.81 -26.18
CA THR A 64 15.00 -6.71 -25.45
C THR A 64 14.80 -6.19 -24.03
N SER A 65 13.58 -6.30 -23.48
CA SER A 65 13.32 -6.02 -22.05
C SER A 65 14.37 -6.73 -21.18
N PRO A 66 14.87 -6.10 -20.09
CA PRO A 66 15.86 -6.72 -19.23
C PRO A 66 15.30 -8.04 -18.68
N THR A 67 16.13 -9.10 -18.68
CA THR A 67 15.69 -10.41 -18.16
C THR A 67 15.57 -10.34 -16.64
N HIS A 68 16.54 -9.69 -16.02
CA HIS A 68 16.58 -9.46 -14.58
C HIS A 68 16.72 -7.98 -14.27
N TYR A 69 15.83 -7.50 -13.40
CA TYR A 69 15.92 -6.16 -12.85
C TYR A 69 15.39 -6.08 -11.41
N ALA A 70 15.76 -5.01 -10.74
CA ALA A 70 15.19 -4.54 -9.48
C ALA A 70 14.87 -3.05 -9.61
N ALA A 71 13.74 -2.64 -9.02
CA ALA A 71 13.29 -1.25 -9.01
C ALA A 71 12.87 -0.86 -7.61
N ALA A 72 13.11 0.40 -7.23
CA ALA A 72 12.69 0.89 -5.93
C ALA A 72 12.27 2.36 -5.98
N TYR A 73 11.20 2.67 -5.26
CA TYR A 73 10.89 4.04 -4.87
C TYR A 73 11.47 4.29 -3.47
N LEU A 74 12.10 5.44 -3.25
CA LEU A 74 12.64 5.88 -1.96
C LEU A 74 12.23 7.33 -1.68
N ASP A 75 11.75 7.60 -0.48
CA ASP A 75 11.67 8.94 0.08
C ASP A 75 11.93 8.87 1.59
N LEU A 76 13.08 9.39 2.03
CA LEU A 76 13.45 9.34 3.44
C LEU A 76 12.72 10.41 4.28
N SER A 77 12.09 11.40 3.64
CA SER A 77 11.45 12.54 4.32
C SER A 77 10.04 12.25 4.85
N VAL A 78 9.39 11.19 4.34
CA VAL A 78 7.98 10.86 4.66
C VAL A 78 7.80 10.02 5.93
N GLY A 79 8.86 9.77 6.70
CA GLY A 79 8.73 9.06 7.97
C GLY A 79 7.78 9.77 8.94
N PRO A 80 6.95 9.06 9.73
CA PRO A 80 7.00 7.64 10.08
C PRO A 80 6.45 6.66 9.03
N GLU A 81 5.92 7.13 7.91
CA GLU A 81 5.29 6.26 6.90
C GLU A 81 6.31 5.33 6.22
N THR A 82 5.83 4.56 5.23
CA THR A 82 6.68 3.71 4.38
C THR A 82 7.60 4.58 3.54
N GLN A 83 8.91 4.42 3.71
CA GLN A 83 9.92 5.24 3.06
C GLN A 83 10.44 4.58 1.77
N MET A 84 10.32 3.26 1.63
CA MET A 84 10.79 2.53 0.46
C MET A 84 9.82 1.43 0.04
N PHE A 85 9.67 1.24 -1.27
CA PHE A 85 9.03 0.08 -1.88
C PHE A 85 10.03 -0.54 -2.86
N LEU A 86 10.20 -1.87 -2.83
CA LEU A 86 11.18 -2.57 -3.65
C LEU A 86 10.52 -3.74 -4.40
N TYR A 87 10.81 -3.80 -5.70
CA TYR A 87 10.46 -4.89 -6.60
C TYR A 87 11.75 -5.51 -7.15
N SER A 88 11.73 -6.82 -7.35
CA SER A 88 12.76 -7.54 -8.08
C SER A 88 12.11 -8.68 -8.85
N THR A 89 12.67 -9.05 -10.01
CA THR A 89 12.18 -10.18 -10.82
C THR A 89 12.10 -11.54 -10.09
N LEU A 90 12.76 -11.71 -8.93
CA LEU A 90 12.50 -12.87 -8.06
C LEU A 90 11.04 -12.97 -7.58
N GLN A 91 10.33 -11.85 -7.47
CA GLN A 91 8.93 -11.82 -7.06
C GLN A 91 8.01 -12.52 -8.06
N ASP A 92 8.41 -12.67 -9.32
CA ASP A 92 7.60 -13.32 -10.36
C ASP A 92 7.43 -14.82 -10.15
N THR A 93 8.31 -15.43 -9.36
CA THR A 93 8.24 -16.86 -9.01
C THR A 93 7.40 -17.09 -7.74
N GLY A 94 6.89 -16.01 -7.11
CA GLY A 94 6.16 -16.08 -5.85
C GLY A 94 7.06 -16.44 -4.66
N ASP A 95 6.47 -17.07 -3.65
CA ASP A 95 7.14 -17.31 -2.36
C ASP A 95 8.18 -18.46 -2.41
N ASP A 96 8.09 -19.38 -3.40
CA ASP A 96 9.01 -20.52 -3.56
C ASP A 96 10.03 -20.25 -4.67
N LEU A 97 11.24 -19.89 -4.25
CA LEU A 97 12.36 -19.59 -5.16
C LEU A 97 13.26 -20.81 -5.44
N SER A 98 12.90 -22.01 -4.95
CA SER A 98 13.77 -23.20 -5.01
C SER A 98 13.99 -23.75 -6.42
N SER A 99 13.11 -23.43 -7.37
CA SER A 99 13.22 -23.86 -8.77
C SER A 99 14.13 -22.97 -9.62
N LEU A 100 14.55 -21.81 -9.10
CA LEU A 100 15.37 -20.87 -9.85
C LEU A 100 16.85 -21.29 -9.84
N PRO A 101 17.59 -21.10 -10.95
CA PRO A 101 19.03 -21.27 -10.96
C PRO A 101 19.70 -20.36 -9.92
N ASP A 102 20.63 -20.90 -9.13
CA ASP A 102 21.30 -20.13 -8.07
C ASP A 102 22.05 -18.91 -8.63
N ALA A 103 22.59 -19.00 -9.85
CA ALA A 103 23.23 -17.88 -10.54
C ALA A 103 22.27 -16.71 -10.80
N ASP A 104 21.01 -16.99 -11.18
CA ASP A 104 20.00 -15.96 -11.43
C ASP A 104 19.58 -15.32 -10.11
N VAL A 105 19.44 -16.14 -9.05
CA VAL A 105 19.17 -15.65 -7.69
C VAL A 105 20.28 -14.71 -7.23
N GLU A 106 21.54 -15.14 -7.28
CA GLU A 106 22.68 -14.30 -6.90
C GLU A 106 22.75 -13.01 -7.72
N HIS A 107 22.48 -13.10 -9.02
CA HIS A 107 22.47 -11.93 -9.89
C HIS A 107 21.40 -10.91 -9.47
N VAL A 108 20.16 -11.33 -9.23
CA VAL A 108 19.10 -10.41 -8.79
C VAL A 108 19.38 -9.86 -7.39
N LEU A 109 19.99 -10.65 -6.49
CA LEU A 109 20.42 -10.15 -5.18
C LEU A 109 21.49 -9.06 -5.32
N ASP A 110 22.40 -9.16 -6.29
CA ASP A 110 23.39 -8.11 -6.58
C ASP A 110 22.72 -6.83 -7.08
N LEU A 111 21.67 -6.94 -7.91
CA LEU A 111 20.87 -5.79 -8.34
C LEU A 111 20.19 -5.10 -7.13
N CYS A 112 19.53 -5.87 -6.26
CA CYS A 112 18.93 -5.35 -5.03
C CYS A 112 19.98 -4.71 -4.10
N THR A 113 21.14 -5.32 -3.98
CA THR A 113 22.29 -4.84 -3.18
C THR A 113 22.77 -3.48 -3.69
N ALA A 114 22.84 -3.29 -5.01
CA ALA A 114 23.17 -2.00 -5.62
C ALA A 114 22.13 -0.91 -5.29
N LEU A 115 20.83 -1.25 -5.22
CA LEU A 115 19.80 -0.31 -4.78
C LEU A 115 19.99 0.10 -3.31
N PHE A 116 20.24 -0.87 -2.41
CA PHE A 116 20.49 -0.56 -0.99
C PHE A 116 21.77 0.25 -0.78
N ALA A 117 22.82 0.05 -1.59
CA ALA A 117 24.01 0.90 -1.58
C ALA A 117 23.66 2.38 -1.86
N ARG A 118 22.76 2.64 -2.83
CA ARG A 118 22.26 4.00 -3.12
C ARG A 118 21.45 4.56 -1.95
N VAL A 119 20.59 3.74 -1.33
CA VAL A 119 19.83 4.15 -0.12
C VAL A 119 20.78 4.61 0.98
N ARG A 120 21.83 3.84 1.29
CA ARG A 120 22.84 4.20 2.30
C ARG A 120 23.56 5.50 1.95
N GLN A 121 23.97 5.67 0.70
CA GLN A 121 24.62 6.90 0.24
C GLN A 121 23.73 8.13 0.41
N ILE A 122 22.44 8.01 0.09
CA ILE A 122 21.46 9.10 0.27
C ILE A 122 21.22 9.38 1.75
N ALA A 123 21.06 8.35 2.59
CA ALA A 123 20.89 8.53 4.02
C ALA A 123 22.09 9.24 4.66
N ALA A 124 23.31 8.85 4.30
CA ALA A 124 24.54 9.49 4.76
C ALA A 124 24.63 10.96 4.29
N ALA A 125 24.31 11.23 3.02
CA ALA A 125 24.30 12.59 2.49
C ALA A 125 23.24 13.47 3.19
N THR A 126 22.03 12.96 3.39
CA THR A 126 20.96 13.66 4.12
C THR A 126 21.39 13.98 5.56
N ALA A 127 22.04 13.03 6.26
CA ALA A 127 22.53 13.25 7.61
C ALA A 127 23.65 14.30 7.68
N ALA A 128 24.55 14.31 6.70
CA ALA A 128 25.66 15.27 6.64
C ALA A 128 25.20 16.69 6.26
N GLU A 129 24.26 16.80 5.32
CA GLU A 129 23.81 18.08 4.76
C GLU A 129 22.64 18.71 5.54
N GLY A 130 21.93 17.91 6.36
CA GLY A 130 20.77 18.39 7.12
C GLY A 130 19.58 18.80 6.25
N ARG A 131 19.48 18.27 5.01
CA ARG A 131 18.43 18.64 4.02
C ARG A 131 17.01 18.42 4.53
N HIS A 132 16.79 17.38 5.32
CA HIS A 132 15.57 17.11 6.08
C HIS A 132 15.88 16.19 7.25
N ALA A 133 15.01 16.14 8.26
CA ALA A 133 15.15 15.20 9.36
C ALA A 133 14.93 13.76 8.87
N LEU A 134 15.82 12.84 9.29
CA LEU A 134 15.55 11.42 9.18
C LEU A 134 14.66 11.01 10.34
N HIS A 135 13.42 10.61 10.06
CA HIS A 135 12.53 10.10 11.11
C HIS A 135 13.12 8.85 11.81
N ARG A 136 13.83 8.03 11.04
CA ARG A 136 14.54 6.83 11.51
C ARG A 136 16.04 7.05 11.36
N ALA A 137 16.73 7.27 12.48
CA ALA A 137 18.15 7.58 12.46
C ALA A 137 19.04 6.45 11.91
N HIS A 138 18.59 5.19 12.05
CA HIS A 138 19.42 4.00 11.80
C HIS A 138 18.90 3.07 10.72
N GLY A 139 17.82 3.41 10.02
CA GLY A 139 17.28 2.54 8.98
C GLY A 139 16.16 3.16 8.16
N VAL A 140 15.71 2.38 7.17
CA VAL A 140 14.63 2.75 6.25
C VAL A 140 13.46 1.77 6.40
N MET A 141 12.23 2.29 6.50
CA MET A 141 11.03 1.46 6.43
C MET A 141 10.79 1.00 4.99
N VAL A 142 10.96 -0.28 4.73
CA VAL A 142 10.60 -0.93 3.46
C VAL A 142 9.23 -1.59 3.64
N GLY A 143 8.26 -1.17 2.83
CA GLY A 143 6.90 -1.72 2.83
C GLY A 143 6.65 -2.64 1.64
N ASN A 144 5.68 -3.54 1.79
CA ASN A 144 5.34 -4.55 0.79
C ASN A 144 6.59 -5.34 0.31
N PHE A 145 7.58 -5.55 1.18
CA PHE A 145 8.83 -6.20 0.79
C PHE A 145 8.62 -7.71 0.68
N HIS A 146 8.80 -8.29 -0.51
CA HIS A 146 8.69 -9.72 -0.73
C HIS A 146 9.54 -10.54 0.24
N GLU A 147 8.88 -11.40 1.01
CA GLU A 147 9.48 -12.07 2.16
C GLU A 147 10.61 -13.02 1.75
N ALA A 148 10.45 -13.75 0.63
CA ALA A 148 11.50 -14.66 0.15
C ALA A 148 12.75 -13.89 -0.33
N THR A 149 12.57 -12.80 -1.08
CA THR A 149 13.68 -11.91 -1.48
C THR A 149 14.38 -11.31 -0.26
N TYR A 150 13.62 -10.82 0.72
CA TYR A 150 14.18 -10.30 1.98
C TYR A 150 15.03 -11.35 2.69
N ARG A 151 14.51 -12.58 2.86
CA ARG A 151 15.23 -13.66 3.56
C ARG A 151 16.56 -13.99 2.87
N LEU A 152 16.57 -14.00 1.54
CA LEU A 152 17.80 -14.22 0.77
C LEU A 152 18.81 -13.07 0.96
N LEU A 153 18.36 -11.82 0.97
CA LEU A 153 19.25 -10.67 1.23
C LEU A 153 19.83 -10.70 2.65
N VAL A 154 19.05 -11.10 3.65
CA VAL A 154 19.57 -11.32 5.01
C VAL A 154 20.61 -12.45 5.01
N ALA A 155 20.25 -13.62 4.47
CA ALA A 155 21.09 -14.82 4.53
C ALA A 155 22.37 -14.71 3.69
N ARG A 156 22.32 -14.05 2.53
CA ARG A 156 23.40 -14.06 1.54
C ARG A 156 24.11 -12.71 1.36
N ARG A 157 23.54 -11.61 1.87
CA ARG A 157 24.14 -10.25 1.80
C ARG A 157 24.28 -9.59 3.17
N GLY A 158 23.82 -10.23 4.25
CA GLY A 158 24.01 -9.73 5.61
C GLY A 158 23.15 -8.52 5.98
N LEU A 159 22.06 -8.24 5.24
CA LEU A 159 21.12 -7.22 5.65
C LEU A 159 20.55 -7.54 7.04
N ALA A 160 20.41 -6.52 7.87
CA ALA A 160 19.83 -6.62 9.20
C ALA A 160 18.58 -5.75 9.29
N SER A 161 17.57 -6.25 10.01
CA SER A 161 16.35 -5.51 10.30
C SER A 161 16.11 -5.34 11.79
N SER A 162 15.54 -4.19 12.16
CA SER A 162 15.11 -3.85 13.52
C SER A 162 13.59 -3.95 13.73
N TYR A 163 12.81 -4.24 12.70
CA TYR A 163 11.35 -4.33 12.77
C TYR A 163 10.83 -5.39 11.80
N TRP A 164 9.79 -6.11 12.19
CA TRP A 164 9.19 -7.15 11.35
C TRP A 164 7.67 -7.15 11.50
N ASN A 165 6.96 -7.09 10.37
CA ASN A 165 5.51 -7.09 10.35
C ASN A 165 4.98 -7.78 9.07
N PRO A 166 4.67 -9.08 9.14
CA PRO A 166 4.35 -9.89 7.95
C PRO A 166 2.92 -9.65 7.46
N HIS A 167 2.74 -9.69 6.14
CA HIS A 167 1.47 -9.48 5.45
C HIS A 167 1.30 -10.45 4.30
N ASP A 168 0.05 -10.74 3.95
CA ASP A 168 -0.31 -11.36 2.68
C ASP A 168 -0.87 -10.28 1.75
N VAL A 169 -0.40 -10.27 0.51
CA VAL A 169 -0.96 -9.43 -0.56
C VAL A 169 -2.21 -10.10 -1.11
N TRP A 170 -3.34 -9.40 -1.09
CA TRP A 170 -4.60 -9.83 -1.67
C TRP A 170 -4.86 -9.06 -2.96
N LEU A 171 -4.92 -9.79 -4.08
CA LEU A 171 -5.07 -9.21 -5.41
C LEU A 171 -6.51 -9.30 -5.88
N PHE A 172 -7.03 -8.18 -6.37
CA PHE A 172 -8.40 -8.02 -6.88
C PHE A 172 -8.35 -7.73 -8.38
N ARG A 173 -9.34 -8.26 -9.10
CA ARG A 173 -9.71 -7.79 -10.44
C ARG A 173 -10.86 -6.80 -10.28
N VAL A 174 -10.59 -5.52 -10.53
CA VAL A 174 -11.55 -4.41 -10.26
C VAL A 174 -12.81 -4.55 -11.13
N ASP A 175 -12.64 -5.03 -12.34
CA ASP A 175 -13.68 -5.40 -13.30
C ASP A 175 -14.56 -6.57 -12.81
N GLU A 176 -13.99 -7.50 -12.05
CA GLU A 176 -14.70 -8.67 -11.51
C GLU A 176 -15.29 -8.45 -10.10
N LEU A 177 -15.08 -7.28 -9.49
CA LEU A 177 -15.66 -6.97 -8.19
C LEU A 177 -17.20 -7.08 -8.26
N PRO A 178 -17.88 -7.52 -7.19
CA PRO A 178 -19.33 -7.48 -7.17
C PRO A 178 -19.82 -6.04 -7.45
N PRO A 179 -21.00 -5.87 -8.07
CA PRO A 179 -21.57 -4.55 -8.25
C PRO A 179 -21.63 -3.86 -6.88
N PRO A 180 -21.34 -2.54 -6.80
CA PRO A 180 -21.50 -1.82 -5.56
C PRO A 180 -22.94 -2.07 -5.07
N PRO A 181 -23.13 -2.44 -3.80
CA PRO A 181 -24.48 -2.61 -3.29
C PRO A 181 -25.25 -1.30 -3.53
N PRO A 182 -26.57 -1.37 -3.81
CA PRO A 182 -27.38 -0.18 -3.92
C PRO A 182 -27.16 0.69 -2.67
N PRO A 183 -27.23 2.03 -2.79
CA PRO A 183 -27.16 2.89 -1.62
C PRO A 183 -28.12 2.33 -0.56
N PRO A 184 -27.70 2.23 0.71
CA PRO A 184 -28.58 1.76 1.76
C PRO A 184 -29.91 2.52 1.66
N PRO A 185 -31.05 1.82 1.72
CA PRO A 185 -32.33 2.38 1.33
C PRO A 185 -32.60 3.69 2.08
N GLN A 186 -32.75 4.78 1.34
CA GLN A 186 -33.32 6.02 1.86
C GLN A 186 -34.77 5.73 2.19
N GLN A 187 -35.10 5.53 3.47
CA GLN A 187 -36.49 5.39 3.88
C GLN A 187 -37.19 6.73 3.65
N GLN A 188 -38.14 6.76 2.71
CA GLN A 188 -39.12 7.84 2.63
C GLN A 188 -39.86 7.89 3.97
N GLN A 189 -39.85 9.06 4.61
CA GLN A 189 -40.55 9.30 5.86
C GLN A 189 -42.04 9.01 5.67
N PRO A 190 -42.67 8.17 6.51
CA PRO A 190 -44.11 8.21 6.65
C PRO A 190 -44.50 9.49 7.39
N GLU A 191 -45.53 10.17 6.88
CA GLU A 191 -46.13 11.36 7.48
C GLU A 191 -46.47 11.10 8.96
N ALA A 192 -46.09 12.04 9.82
CA ALA A 192 -46.19 11.91 11.26
C ALA A 192 -47.65 11.88 11.75
N GLU A 193 -48.05 10.80 12.44
CA GLU A 193 -49.14 10.86 13.41
C GLU A 193 -48.57 11.07 14.82
N VAL A 194 -49.13 12.08 15.48
CA VAL A 194 -48.74 12.58 16.81
C VAL A 194 -49.35 11.70 17.90
N GLY A 195 -48.52 11.20 18.81
CA GLY A 195 -49.00 10.57 20.05
C GLY A 195 -47.85 10.24 21.01
N GLY A 196 -47.73 10.99 22.11
CA GLY A 196 -46.61 10.88 23.05
C GLY A 196 -46.78 9.84 24.16
N SER A 197 -45.68 9.51 24.83
CA SER A 197 -45.54 9.42 26.29
C SER A 197 -44.11 8.97 26.69
N LEU A 198 -43.66 9.43 27.86
CA LEU A 198 -42.35 9.25 28.50
C LEU A 198 -42.10 7.83 29.04
N GLY A 199 -40.84 7.38 29.03
CA GLY A 199 -40.40 6.27 29.89
C GLY A 199 -39.03 5.63 29.59
N THR A 200 -38.10 5.81 30.54
CA THR A 200 -36.94 4.96 30.90
C THR A 200 -35.75 4.76 29.94
N VAL A 201 -34.57 5.17 30.44
CA VAL A 201 -33.22 4.88 29.94
C VAL A 201 -32.88 3.41 30.10
N ALA A 202 -32.81 2.70 28.97
CA ALA A 202 -32.14 1.41 28.83
C ALA A 202 -31.20 1.53 27.63
N ALA A 203 -30.01 0.91 27.73
CA ALA A 203 -29.03 0.86 26.65
C ALA A 203 -29.69 0.26 25.39
N THR A 204 -30.04 1.12 24.44
CA THR A 204 -30.74 0.74 23.22
C THR A 204 -29.74 0.36 22.14
N ALA A 205 -29.83 -0.89 21.68
CA ALA A 205 -29.40 -1.27 20.34
C ALA A 205 -30.01 -0.30 19.31
N PRO A 206 -29.30 0.06 18.23
CA PRO A 206 -29.80 1.04 17.27
C PRO A 206 -31.13 0.54 16.67
N ARG A 207 -32.15 1.40 16.74
CA ARG A 207 -33.51 1.16 16.24
C ARG A 207 -33.55 1.37 14.73
N ALA A 208 -34.45 0.65 14.07
CA ALA A 208 -34.76 0.78 12.65
C ALA A 208 -35.12 2.23 12.28
N GLY A 209 -34.24 2.84 11.49
CA GLY A 209 -34.27 4.23 11.01
C GLY A 209 -32.89 4.71 10.49
N GLU A 210 -31.94 3.78 10.29
CA GLU A 210 -30.52 4.05 10.08
C GLU A 210 -30.25 4.57 8.65
N GLY A 211 -30.60 5.82 8.38
CA GLY A 211 -30.23 6.50 7.13
C GLY A 211 -28.72 6.58 7.00
N LEU A 212 -28.09 5.51 6.50
CA LEU A 212 -26.66 5.46 6.25
C LEU A 212 -26.35 6.29 4.99
N VAL A 213 -25.35 7.17 5.09
CA VAL A 213 -25.02 8.12 4.03
C VAL A 213 -23.57 7.94 3.61
N TRP A 214 -23.33 7.87 2.29
CA TRP A 214 -21.98 7.91 1.72
C TRP A 214 -21.34 9.28 1.95
N SER A 215 -20.09 9.28 2.38
CA SER A 215 -19.29 10.46 2.69
C SER A 215 -17.84 10.24 2.26
N VAL A 216 -16.99 11.23 2.52
CA VAL A 216 -15.54 11.10 2.61
C VAL A 216 -15.10 11.29 4.06
N VAL A 217 -13.85 10.92 4.37
CA VAL A 217 -13.22 11.25 5.65
C VAL A 217 -12.84 12.72 5.69
N HIS A 218 -13.08 13.38 6.81
CA HIS A 218 -12.71 14.76 7.09
C HIS A 218 -11.63 14.84 8.17
N ARG A 219 -11.02 16.02 8.33
CA ARG A 219 -9.89 16.21 9.26
C ARG A 219 -10.30 15.99 10.72
N GLU A 220 -11.54 16.30 11.06
CA GLU A 220 -12.14 16.04 12.37
C GLU A 220 -12.29 14.55 12.71
N ASP A 221 -12.30 13.66 11.72
CA ASP A 221 -12.41 12.22 11.92
C ASP A 221 -11.06 11.56 12.27
N VAL A 222 -9.95 12.23 11.98
CA VAL A 222 -8.59 11.68 12.15
C VAL A 222 -8.33 11.12 13.56
N PRO A 223 -8.71 11.79 14.66
CA PRO A 223 -8.51 11.23 16.00
C PRO A 223 -9.23 9.89 16.21
N LEU A 224 -10.44 9.73 15.65
CA LEU A 224 -11.18 8.47 15.72
C LEU A 224 -10.45 7.38 14.94
N ILE A 225 -10.04 7.66 13.71
CA ILE A 225 -9.34 6.71 12.83
C ILE A 225 -8.01 6.26 13.47
N ALA A 226 -7.25 7.21 14.00
CA ALA A 226 -6.00 6.94 14.72
C ALA A 226 -6.23 6.04 15.94
N SER A 227 -7.34 6.22 16.67
CA SER A 227 -7.70 5.38 17.82
C SER A 227 -8.11 3.94 17.45
N ARG A 228 -8.40 3.67 16.17
CA ARG A 228 -8.81 2.35 15.66
C ARG A 228 -7.75 1.63 14.83
N THR A 229 -6.62 2.29 14.59
CA THR A 229 -5.54 1.76 13.74
C THR A 229 -4.32 1.46 14.61
N SER A 230 -3.81 0.23 14.54
CA SER A 230 -2.60 -0.17 15.29
C SER A 230 -1.31 0.40 14.67
N LEU A 231 -1.33 0.72 13.38
CA LEU A 231 -0.24 1.35 12.66
C LEU A 231 -0.36 2.88 12.79
N PRO A 232 0.66 3.58 13.32
CA PRO A 232 0.66 5.03 13.38
C PRO A 232 0.47 5.61 11.99
N LYS A 233 -0.55 6.45 11.83
CA LYS A 233 -0.81 7.23 10.62
C LYS A 233 -0.78 8.70 10.97
N VAL A 234 -0.03 9.49 10.21
CA VAL A 234 -0.04 10.95 10.41
C VAL A 234 -1.24 11.57 9.71
N ALA A 235 -1.81 12.63 10.31
CA ALA A 235 -3.03 13.27 9.83
C ALA A 235 -2.91 13.71 8.37
N ASP A 236 -1.77 14.29 7.98
CA ASP A 236 -1.58 14.78 6.62
C ASP A 236 -1.49 13.66 5.58
N THR A 237 -1.06 12.46 5.98
CA THR A 237 -1.11 11.27 5.10
C THR A 237 -2.54 10.80 4.90
N LEU A 238 -3.34 10.69 5.97
CA LEU A 238 -4.74 10.31 5.82
C LEU A 238 -5.51 11.32 4.96
N MET A 239 -5.20 12.61 5.09
CA MET A 239 -5.88 13.66 4.33
C MET A 239 -5.38 13.80 2.88
N SER A 240 -4.27 13.18 2.51
CA SER A 240 -3.78 13.16 1.12
C SER A 240 -4.26 11.93 0.33
N GLU A 241 -4.78 10.91 1.01
CA GLU A 241 -5.27 9.68 0.40
C GLU A 241 -6.77 9.77 0.10
N PRO A 242 -7.23 9.38 -1.11
CA PRO A 242 -8.65 9.26 -1.41
C PRO A 242 -9.34 8.32 -0.43
N SER A 243 -10.51 8.72 0.07
CA SER A 243 -11.25 7.97 1.07
C SER A 243 -12.72 7.85 0.71
N VAL A 244 -13.33 6.76 1.16
CA VAL A 244 -14.77 6.56 1.16
C VAL A 244 -15.19 6.32 2.60
N ALA A 245 -16.28 6.95 3.03
CA ALA A 245 -16.83 6.85 4.37
C ALA A 245 -18.33 6.56 4.35
N VAL A 246 -18.83 6.03 5.46
CA VAL A 246 -20.26 5.91 5.75
C VAL A 246 -20.54 6.60 7.07
N ARG A 247 -21.57 7.44 7.08
CA ARG A 247 -22.11 8.10 8.27
C ARG A 247 -23.50 7.59 8.61
N ASP A 248 -23.89 7.67 9.88
CA ASP A 248 -25.28 7.44 10.29
C ASP A 248 -26.16 8.68 10.05
N ALA A 249 -27.44 8.60 10.44
CA ALA A 249 -28.43 9.66 10.20
C ALA A 249 -28.10 10.95 10.96
N GLU A 250 -27.36 10.84 12.06
CA GLU A 250 -26.87 11.94 12.88
C GLU A 250 -25.55 12.54 12.36
N GLY A 251 -24.98 11.97 11.29
CA GLY A 251 -23.73 12.42 10.68
C GLY A 251 -22.47 11.86 11.35
N THR A 252 -22.60 10.88 12.25
CA THR A 252 -21.47 10.23 12.93
C THR A 252 -20.72 9.34 11.95
N LEU A 253 -19.38 9.38 11.93
CA LEU A 253 -18.58 8.45 11.13
C LEU A 253 -18.66 7.03 11.71
N ILE A 254 -19.13 6.07 10.92
CA ILE A 254 -19.31 4.68 11.37
C ILE A 254 -18.44 3.67 10.62
N ALA A 255 -17.96 4.00 9.42
CA ALA A 255 -17.10 3.15 8.62
C ALA A 255 -16.33 3.96 7.57
N TRP A 256 -15.16 3.48 7.19
CA TRP A 256 -14.28 4.15 6.22
C TRP A 256 -13.31 3.17 5.56
N GLY A 257 -12.70 3.60 4.45
CA GLY A 257 -11.59 2.95 3.78
C GLY A 257 -10.86 3.91 2.86
N PHE A 258 -9.57 3.67 2.62
CA PHE A 258 -8.70 4.55 1.86
C PHE A 258 -8.04 3.82 0.69
N MET A 259 -7.70 4.57 -0.34
CA MET A 259 -6.76 4.16 -1.37
C MET A 259 -5.37 4.70 -1.03
N GLY A 260 -4.45 3.82 -0.64
CA GLY A 260 -3.08 4.20 -0.31
C GLY A 260 -2.27 4.62 -1.52
N ILE A 261 -1.17 5.35 -1.28
CA ILE A 261 -0.24 5.84 -2.32
C ILE A 261 0.42 4.73 -3.16
N ALA A 262 0.40 3.48 -2.68
CA ALA A 262 0.86 2.30 -3.40
C ALA A 262 -0.28 1.55 -4.12
N GLY A 263 -1.45 2.18 -4.29
CA GLY A 263 -2.61 1.61 -4.96
C GLY A 263 -3.30 0.50 -4.17
N THR A 264 -3.08 0.44 -2.85
CA THR A 264 -3.60 -0.62 -1.97
C THR A 264 -4.77 -0.11 -1.13
N LEU A 265 -5.83 -0.91 -1.01
CA LEU A 265 -6.91 -0.69 -0.05
C LEU A 265 -6.32 -0.69 1.36
N SER A 266 -6.43 0.43 2.05
CA SER A 266 -5.80 0.65 3.35
C SER A 266 -6.82 1.17 4.37
N THR A 267 -6.49 0.98 5.65
CA THR A 267 -7.21 1.56 6.80
C THR A 267 -8.73 1.33 6.75
N LEU A 268 -9.17 0.18 6.23
CA LEU A 268 -10.59 -0.17 6.14
C LEU A 268 -11.11 -0.57 7.52
N HIS A 269 -12.20 0.07 7.95
CA HIS A 269 -12.82 -0.23 9.24
C HIS A 269 -14.33 -0.02 9.22
N VAL A 270 -15.02 -0.78 10.06
CA VAL A 270 -16.43 -0.62 10.39
C VAL A 270 -16.55 -0.69 11.90
N GLU A 271 -17.19 0.30 12.53
CA GLU A 271 -17.45 0.30 13.96
C GLU A 271 -18.30 -0.92 14.34
N GLU A 272 -18.00 -1.49 15.51
CA GLU A 272 -18.52 -2.79 15.96
C GLU A 272 -20.05 -2.95 15.83
N PRO A 273 -20.89 -1.97 16.22
CA PRO A 273 -22.36 -2.09 16.12
C PRO A 273 -22.89 -2.26 14.68
N TYR A 274 -22.10 -1.88 13.68
CA TYR A 274 -22.48 -1.88 12.27
C TYR A 274 -21.87 -3.04 11.48
N ARG A 275 -21.08 -3.92 12.12
CA ARG A 275 -20.46 -5.08 11.47
C ARG A 275 -21.49 -6.15 11.09
N GLY A 276 -21.12 -7.03 10.15
CA GLY A 276 -21.98 -8.11 9.67
C GLY A 276 -23.08 -7.66 8.68
N ARG A 277 -23.17 -6.36 8.36
CA ARG A 277 -24.21 -5.77 7.48
C ARG A 277 -23.75 -5.57 6.03
N GLY A 278 -22.59 -6.10 5.65
CA GLY A 278 -22.02 -5.94 4.30
C GLY A 278 -21.32 -4.59 4.02
N ILE A 279 -21.29 -3.66 4.98
CA ILE A 279 -20.71 -2.32 4.82
C ILE A 279 -19.24 -2.37 4.40
N ALA A 280 -18.44 -3.25 5.00
CA ALA A 280 -17.01 -3.40 4.64
C ALA A 280 -16.82 -3.79 3.17
N LYS A 281 -17.68 -4.66 2.63
CA LYS A 281 -17.65 -5.05 1.21
C LYS A 281 -18.02 -3.87 0.33
N ALA A 282 -19.06 -3.14 0.70
CA ALA A 282 -19.51 -1.95 -0.02
C ALA A 282 -18.40 -0.89 -0.12
N LEU A 283 -17.75 -0.59 1.00
CA LEU A 283 -16.63 0.34 1.09
C LEU A 283 -15.44 -0.12 0.25
N ALA A 284 -14.97 -1.36 0.44
CA ALA A 284 -13.84 -1.91 -0.31
C ALA A 284 -14.09 -1.86 -1.82
N THR A 285 -15.28 -2.29 -2.28
CA THR A 285 -15.66 -2.22 -3.69
C THR A 285 -15.68 -0.77 -4.19
N LYS A 286 -16.25 0.17 -3.43
CA LYS A 286 -16.34 1.58 -3.84
C LYS A 286 -14.95 2.23 -3.92
N VAL A 287 -14.09 2.01 -2.92
CA VAL A 287 -12.70 2.49 -2.93
C VAL A 287 -11.93 1.94 -4.14
N LEU A 288 -11.99 0.62 -4.36
CA LEU A 288 -11.28 -0.01 -5.47
C LEU A 288 -11.81 0.43 -6.84
N ARG A 289 -13.12 0.64 -7.00
CA ARG A 289 -13.71 1.07 -8.28
C ARG A 289 -13.48 2.56 -8.58
N GLU A 290 -13.53 3.42 -7.57
CA GLU A 290 -13.49 4.87 -7.77
C GLU A 290 -12.10 5.49 -7.65
N HIS A 291 -11.17 4.81 -6.96
CA HIS A 291 -9.87 5.38 -6.63
C HIS A 291 -8.67 4.54 -7.07
N SER A 292 -8.86 3.32 -7.58
CA SER A 292 -7.74 2.61 -8.21
C SER A 292 -7.23 3.42 -9.40
N PHE A 293 -5.91 3.50 -9.54
CA PHE A 293 -5.25 4.21 -10.61
C PHE A 293 -4.34 3.25 -11.38
N GLY A 294 -4.07 3.54 -12.65
CA GLY A 294 -3.56 2.58 -13.62
C GLY A 294 -4.67 2.02 -14.51
N ASP A 295 -4.30 1.54 -15.70
CA ASP A 295 -5.20 1.11 -16.78
C ASP A 295 -5.36 -0.42 -16.87
N ASP A 296 -4.82 -1.16 -15.90
CA ASP A 296 -4.72 -2.62 -15.93
C ASP A 296 -5.81 -3.38 -15.13
N GLN A 297 -6.72 -2.65 -14.46
CA GLN A 297 -7.82 -3.16 -13.63
C GLN A 297 -7.39 -4.03 -12.44
N TRP A 298 -6.14 -3.96 -12.00
CA TRP A 298 -5.71 -4.58 -10.74
C TRP A 298 -6.00 -3.67 -9.54
N GLY A 299 -6.44 -4.30 -8.46
CA GLY A 299 -6.48 -3.73 -7.11
C GLY A 299 -5.70 -4.63 -6.14
N SER A 300 -5.30 -4.08 -4.99
CA SER A 300 -4.57 -4.84 -3.97
C SER A 300 -4.98 -4.43 -2.56
N ALA A 301 -4.77 -5.31 -1.58
CA ALA A 301 -4.81 -5.01 -0.16
C ALA A 301 -3.72 -5.78 0.57
N ASP A 302 -2.95 -5.10 1.41
CA ASP A 302 -1.98 -5.73 2.30
C ASP A 302 -2.65 -6.07 3.62
N VAL A 303 -2.75 -7.36 3.93
CA VAL A 303 -3.46 -7.82 5.13
C VAL A 303 -2.50 -8.56 6.04
N HIS A 304 -2.39 -8.11 7.29
CA HIS A 304 -1.58 -8.79 8.29
C HIS A 304 -1.97 -10.28 8.37
N VAL A 305 -0.99 -11.14 8.56
CA VAL A 305 -1.15 -12.60 8.46
C VAL A 305 -2.11 -13.18 9.50
N ASP A 306 -2.24 -12.49 10.63
CA ASP A 306 -3.17 -12.84 11.71
C ASP A 306 -4.55 -12.17 11.58
N ASN A 307 -4.73 -11.24 10.63
CA ASN A 307 -6.01 -10.55 10.44
C ASN A 307 -6.97 -11.40 9.58
N VAL A 308 -7.50 -12.45 10.18
CA VAL A 308 -8.42 -13.40 9.54
C VAL A 308 -9.70 -12.71 9.04
N GLN A 309 -10.16 -11.64 9.70
CA GLN A 309 -11.36 -10.90 9.30
C GLN A 309 -11.16 -10.19 7.95
N SER A 310 -10.06 -9.45 7.79
CA SER A 310 -9.74 -8.78 6.52
C SER A 310 -9.40 -9.79 5.41
N GLN A 311 -8.75 -10.92 5.74
CA GLN A 311 -8.55 -12.00 4.77
C GLN A 311 -9.89 -12.59 4.30
N GLY A 312 -10.83 -12.81 5.22
CA GLY A 312 -12.19 -13.25 4.91
C GLY A 312 -12.94 -12.28 4.02
N LEU A 313 -12.81 -10.98 4.29
CA LEU A 313 -13.34 -9.92 3.44
C LEU A 313 -12.77 -10.02 2.02
N CYS A 314 -11.44 -10.06 1.87
CA CYS A 314 -10.77 -10.15 0.57
C CYS A 314 -11.26 -11.36 -0.24
N LYS A 315 -11.28 -12.56 0.37
CA LYS A 315 -11.82 -13.78 -0.25
C LYS A 315 -13.27 -13.59 -0.71
N SER A 316 -14.10 -12.94 0.12
CA SER A 316 -15.51 -12.74 -0.18
C SER A 316 -15.79 -11.75 -1.31
N LEU A 317 -14.78 -10.98 -1.71
CA LEU A 317 -14.78 -10.07 -2.87
C LEU A 317 -14.11 -10.69 -4.09
N GLY A 318 -13.74 -11.98 -4.05
CA GLY A 318 -13.08 -12.68 -5.15
C GLY A 318 -11.56 -12.49 -5.20
N ALA A 319 -10.97 -11.82 -4.21
CA ALA A 319 -9.52 -11.61 -4.20
C ALA A 319 -8.76 -12.92 -4.03
N LYS A 320 -7.63 -13.04 -4.74
CA LYS A 320 -6.70 -14.15 -4.60
C LYS A 320 -5.53 -13.71 -3.74
N LYS A 321 -5.06 -14.60 -2.87
CA LYS A 321 -3.77 -14.39 -2.19
C LYS A 321 -2.67 -14.44 -3.26
N GLY A 322 -1.87 -13.37 -3.34
CA GLY A 322 -0.72 -13.25 -4.20
C GLY A 322 0.53 -13.80 -3.51
N MET A 323 1.28 -12.91 -2.86
CA MET A 323 2.58 -13.21 -2.26
C MET A 323 2.62 -12.86 -0.77
N ARG A 324 3.62 -13.41 -0.08
CA ARG A 324 3.99 -13.01 1.28
C ARG A 324 4.93 -11.81 1.24
N THR A 325 4.57 -10.76 1.98
CA THR A 325 5.40 -9.57 2.14
C THR A 325 5.61 -9.22 3.60
N CYS A 326 6.49 -8.26 3.85
CA CYS A 326 6.68 -7.68 5.17
C CYS A 326 6.84 -6.16 5.09
N TRP A 327 6.48 -5.51 6.19
CA TRP A 327 7.01 -4.21 6.56
C TRP A 327 8.20 -4.44 7.49
N THR A 328 9.34 -3.84 7.16
CA THR A 328 10.60 -4.09 7.85
C THR A 328 11.48 -2.85 7.83
N VAL A 329 12.24 -2.62 8.89
CA VAL A 329 13.19 -1.49 8.96
C VAL A 329 14.59 -2.02 8.72
N ILE A 330 15.12 -1.82 7.50
CA ILE A 330 16.47 -2.26 7.14
C ILE A 330 17.49 -1.26 7.70
N ASN A 331 18.48 -1.77 8.43
CA ASN A 331 19.48 -0.95 9.11
C ASN A 331 20.50 -0.41 8.10
N PHE A 332 20.78 0.90 8.15
CA PHE A 332 21.72 1.54 7.22
C PHE A 332 23.13 0.94 7.28
N ASP A 333 23.59 0.56 8.48
CA ASP A 333 24.93 -0.01 8.68
C ASP A 333 25.08 -1.44 8.14
N SER A 334 23.96 -2.12 7.87
CA SER A 334 23.95 -3.45 7.24
C SER A 334 23.89 -3.39 5.71
N MET A 335 23.59 -2.21 5.14
CA MET A 335 23.62 -2.01 3.71
C MET A 335 25.07 -1.93 3.23
N PRO A 336 25.39 -2.48 2.05
CA PRO A 336 26.74 -2.49 1.47
C PRO A 336 27.38 -1.09 1.35
#